data_AF-A0A645B0Y9-F1
#
_entry.id   AF-A0A645B0Y9-F1
#
_cell.length_a   1.000
_cell.length_b   1.000
_cell.length_c   1.000
_cell.angle_alpha   90.00
_cell.angle_beta   90.00
_cell.angle_gamma   90.00
#
_symmetry.space_group_name_H-M   'P 1'
#
loop_
_entity.id
_entity.type
_entity.pdbx_description
1 polymer ?
#
loop_
_entity_poly.entity_id
_entity_poly.type
_entity_poly.pdbx_seq_one_letter_code
_entity_poly.pdbx_strand_id
1 'polypeptide(L)'
;MKNAALVAMEFNAMLPPAQTPAHTENYEGFYHLNSMRGSEEQAVLHYIIRDHDREKFENRKRTMERIAEFLNDTYGEGSFALELKDSYYNMKEKIDLFIVEAAQRAMESVGVNPHLAPIRGGTDGSRLSYVGLPCPNLCTGGYNFHGRYEFISVEAMEKVVNILQALVTSFVPAE
;
A
#
# COMPACT_ATOMS: atom_id res chain seq x y z
N MET A 1 -31.83 24.47 -1.14
CA MET A 1 -31.23 23.74 0.00
C MET A 1 -30.08 22.91 -0.54
N LYS A 2 -28.87 23.02 0.04
CA LYS A 2 -27.71 22.21 -0.32
C LYS A 2 -27.57 21.13 0.74
N ASN A 3 -27.72 19.86 0.38
CA ASN A 3 -27.66 18.76 1.33
C ASN A 3 -26.27 18.10 1.26
N ALA A 4 -25.45 18.28 2.30
CA ALA A 4 -24.07 17.82 2.32
C ALA A 4 -23.94 16.29 2.16
N ALA A 5 -24.87 15.51 2.71
CA ALA A 5 -24.86 14.05 2.56
C ALA A 5 -25.07 13.60 1.11
N LEU A 6 -25.90 14.30 0.33
CA LEU A 6 -26.10 13.99 -1.09
C LEU A 6 -24.89 14.40 -1.93
N VAL A 7 -24.28 15.55 -1.66
CA VAL A 7 -23.04 15.99 -2.34
C VAL A 7 -21.88 15.02 -2.06
N ALA A 8 -21.79 14.49 -0.83
CA ALA A 8 -20.83 13.44 -0.49
C ALA A 8 -21.02 12.15 -1.30
N MET A 9 -22.27 11.73 -1.50
CA MET A 9 -22.60 10.57 -2.36
C MET A 9 -22.23 10.83 -3.82
N GLU A 10 -22.48 12.04 -4.31
CA GLU A 10 -22.11 12.46 -5.66
C GLU A 10 -20.60 12.41 -5.87
N PHE A 11 -19.80 12.94 -4.93
CA PHE A 11 -18.34 12.83 -4.96
C PHE A 11 -17.88 11.37 -5.12
N ASN A 12 -18.42 10.47 -4.29
CA ASN A 12 -18.08 9.05 -4.37
C ASN A 12 -18.52 8.42 -5.70
N ALA A 13 -19.69 8.79 -6.23
CA ALA A 13 -20.21 8.28 -7.49
C ALA A 13 -19.39 8.73 -8.72
N MET A 14 -18.65 9.84 -8.61
CA MET A 14 -17.75 10.32 -9.66
C MET A 14 -16.40 9.59 -9.69
N LEU A 15 -16.06 8.81 -8.65
CA LEU A 15 -14.86 7.97 -8.66
C LEU A 15 -15.09 6.67 -9.44
N PRO A 16 -14.05 6.09 -10.06
CA PRO A 16 -14.19 4.83 -10.81
C PRO A 16 -14.63 3.66 -9.91
N PRO A 17 -15.82 3.07 -10.12
CA PRO A 17 -16.41 2.11 -9.18
C PRO A 17 -15.66 0.76 -9.12
N ALA A 18 -14.93 0.42 -10.18
CA ALA A 18 -14.11 -0.79 -10.25
C ALA A 18 -12.71 -0.60 -9.64
N GLN A 19 -12.32 0.62 -9.24
CA GLN A 19 -11.01 0.88 -8.63
C GLN A 19 -11.11 0.96 -7.11
N THR A 20 -11.62 -0.11 -6.51
CA THR A 20 -11.79 -0.27 -5.05
C THR A 20 -11.09 -1.53 -4.56
N PRO A 21 -10.78 -1.65 -3.25
CA PRO A 21 -10.10 -2.83 -2.72
C PRO A 21 -10.80 -4.15 -3.05
N ALA A 22 -12.13 -4.16 -3.12
CA ALA A 22 -12.93 -5.34 -3.43
C ALA A 22 -12.80 -5.82 -4.89
N HIS A 23 -12.30 -4.98 -5.80
CA HIS A 23 -12.22 -5.25 -7.23
C HIS A 23 -10.78 -5.19 -7.77
N THR A 24 -9.78 -5.08 -6.90
CA THR A 24 -8.38 -4.88 -7.31
C THR A 24 -7.46 -5.85 -6.62
N GLU A 25 -6.47 -6.35 -7.36
CA GLU A 25 -5.48 -7.30 -6.86
C GLU A 25 -4.05 -6.90 -7.25
N ASN A 26 -3.07 -7.62 -6.69
CA ASN A 26 -1.67 -7.52 -7.09
C ASN A 26 -1.15 -6.06 -7.13
N TYR A 27 -0.84 -5.53 -8.32
CA TYR A 27 -0.29 -4.20 -8.52
C TYR A 27 -1.35 -3.10 -8.72
N GLU A 28 -2.62 -3.46 -8.85
CA GLU A 28 -3.69 -2.52 -9.14
C GLU A 28 -3.97 -1.60 -7.94
N GLY A 29 -3.89 -0.29 -8.18
CA GLY A 29 -4.23 0.74 -7.21
C GLY A 29 -5.73 1.02 -7.12
N PHE A 30 -6.13 1.72 -6.06
CA PHE A 30 -7.54 1.96 -5.75
C PHE A 30 -7.77 3.27 -5.00
N TYR A 31 -9.04 3.67 -4.97
CA TYR A 31 -9.62 4.59 -4.00
C TYR A 31 -10.41 3.78 -2.98
N HIS A 32 -10.31 4.13 -1.70
CA HIS A 32 -11.08 3.45 -0.68
C HIS A 32 -11.67 4.45 0.30
N LEU A 33 -13.00 4.54 0.30
CA LEU A 33 -13.75 5.22 1.35
C LEU A 33 -13.67 4.38 2.63
N ASN A 34 -12.84 4.81 3.57
CA ASN A 34 -12.57 4.11 4.82
C ASN A 34 -13.66 4.41 5.87
N SER A 35 -14.10 5.67 5.92
CA SER A 35 -15.24 6.05 6.77
C SER A 35 -15.95 7.28 6.23
N MET A 36 -17.23 7.40 6.56
CA MET A 36 -18.03 8.58 6.27
C MET A 36 -18.97 8.87 7.43
N ARG A 37 -19.25 10.16 7.65
CA ARG A 37 -20.29 10.64 8.59
C ARG A 37 -20.87 11.94 8.07
N GLY A 38 -22.15 12.21 8.34
CA GLY A 38 -22.73 13.48 7.96
C GLY A 38 -24.24 13.57 8.13
N SER A 39 -24.74 14.78 7.91
CA SER A 39 -26.15 15.17 7.87
C SER A 39 -26.38 16.12 6.69
N GLU A 40 -27.54 16.77 6.64
CA GLU A 40 -27.83 17.77 5.60
C GLU A 40 -26.89 18.99 5.68
N GLU A 41 -26.42 19.34 6.88
CA GLU A 41 -25.59 20.52 7.14
C GLU A 41 -24.12 20.29 6.78
N GLN A 42 -23.56 19.13 7.16
CA GLN A 42 -22.15 18.82 6.94
C GLN A 42 -21.94 17.31 6.76
N ALA A 43 -21.05 16.94 5.84
CA ALA A 43 -20.58 15.57 5.67
C ALA A 43 -19.05 15.53 5.56
N VAL A 44 -18.44 14.47 6.07
CA VAL A 44 -16.99 14.22 6.07
C VAL A 44 -16.73 12.80 5.59
N LEU A 45 -15.82 12.67 4.63
CA LEU A 45 -15.41 11.41 4.02
C LEU A 45 -13.91 11.24 4.22
N HIS A 46 -13.50 10.09 4.74
CA HIS A 46 -12.10 9.73 4.88
C HIS A 46 -11.73 8.68 3.85
N TYR A 47 -10.87 9.06 2.91
CA TYR A 47 -10.35 8.18 1.88
C TYR A 47 -8.90 7.79 2.13
N ILE A 48 -8.51 6.63 1.59
CA ILE A 48 -7.12 6.34 1.28
C ILE A 48 -6.96 6.10 -0.22
N ILE A 49 -5.82 6.52 -0.75
CA ILE A 49 -5.40 6.28 -2.14
C ILE A 49 -4.18 5.36 -2.08
N ARG A 50 -4.17 4.32 -2.92
CA ARG A 50 -3.04 3.41 -3.07
C ARG A 50 -2.72 3.22 -4.54
N ASP A 51 -1.45 3.29 -4.90
CA ASP A 51 -0.95 2.81 -6.18
C ASP A 51 0.54 2.43 -6.04
N HIS A 52 0.97 1.39 -6.76
CA HIS A 52 2.37 0.98 -6.78
C HIS A 52 3.19 1.87 -7.72
N ASP A 53 2.53 2.48 -8.70
CA ASP A 53 3.13 3.37 -9.68
C ASP A 53 2.98 4.83 -9.26
N ARG A 54 4.10 5.57 -9.30
CA ARG A 54 4.16 6.97 -8.87
C ARG A 54 3.26 7.87 -9.69
N GLU A 55 3.25 7.69 -11.02
CA GLU A 55 2.49 8.56 -11.91
C GLU A 55 0.98 8.31 -11.74
N LYS A 56 0.58 7.04 -11.64
CA LYS A 56 -0.81 6.66 -11.35
C LYS A 56 -1.26 7.18 -9.98
N PHE A 57 -0.40 7.11 -8.96
CA PHE A 57 -0.69 7.67 -7.64
C PHE A 57 -1.01 9.18 -7.71
N GLU A 58 -0.18 9.96 -8.40
CA GLU A 58 -0.43 11.40 -8.57
C GLU A 58 -1.64 11.68 -9.47
N ASN A 59 -1.89 10.87 -10.51
CA ASN A 59 -3.11 10.96 -11.32
C ASN A 59 -4.37 10.73 -10.48
N ARG A 60 -4.31 9.85 -9.49
CA ARG A 60 -5.43 9.59 -8.59
C ARG A 60 -5.75 10.79 -7.70
N LYS A 61 -4.72 11.44 -7.16
CA LYS A 61 -4.84 12.70 -6.40
C LYS A 61 -5.48 13.79 -7.26
N ARG A 62 -4.95 14.00 -8.47
CA ARG A 62 -5.52 14.93 -9.46
C ARG A 62 -6.97 14.66 -9.78
N THR A 63 -7.38 13.38 -9.82
CA THR A 63 -8.79 13.02 -10.06
C THR A 63 -9.68 13.50 -8.91
N MET A 64 -9.25 13.30 -7.65
CA MET A 64 -10.01 13.79 -6.49
C MET A 64 -10.07 15.33 -6.45
N GLU A 65 -8.96 16.00 -6.77
CA GLU A 65 -8.89 17.47 -6.86
C GLU A 65 -9.87 18.00 -7.91
N ARG A 66 -9.85 17.44 -9.13
CA ARG A 66 -10.76 17.84 -10.22
C ARG A 66 -12.24 17.61 -9.87
N ILE A 67 -12.57 16.52 -9.18
CA ILE A 67 -13.94 16.28 -8.71
C ILE A 67 -14.33 17.33 -7.66
N ALA A 68 -13.44 17.64 -6.71
CA ALA A 68 -13.69 18.65 -5.68
C ALA A 68 -13.88 20.06 -6.29
N GLU A 69 -13.06 20.43 -7.28
CA GLU A 69 -13.20 21.68 -8.05
C GLU A 69 -14.55 21.72 -8.77
N PHE A 70 -14.90 20.67 -9.50
CA PHE A 70 -16.19 20.57 -10.21
C PHE A 70 -17.40 20.74 -9.27
N LEU A 71 -17.37 20.11 -8.09
CA LEU A 71 -18.43 20.25 -7.11
C LEU A 71 -18.46 21.65 -6.49
N ASN A 72 -17.32 22.31 -6.29
CA ASN A 72 -17.29 23.71 -5.88
C ASN A 72 -17.87 24.64 -6.96
N ASP A 73 -17.57 24.42 -8.24
CA ASP A 73 -18.16 25.21 -9.34
C ASP A 73 -19.68 25.02 -9.41
N THR A 74 -20.15 23.79 -9.17
CA THR A 74 -21.57 23.43 -9.22
C THR A 74 -22.36 23.97 -8.02
N TYR A 75 -21.79 23.83 -6.82
CA TYR A 75 -22.49 24.14 -5.58
C TYR A 75 -22.08 25.49 -4.97
N GLY A 76 -21.10 26.20 -5.56
CA GLY A 76 -20.55 27.46 -5.09
C GLY A 76 -19.25 27.29 -4.29
N GLU A 77 -18.30 28.18 -4.52
CA GLU A 77 -16.97 28.17 -3.91
C GLU A 77 -17.01 27.98 -2.39
N GLY A 78 -16.17 27.09 -1.87
CA GLY A 78 -16.08 26.76 -0.44
C GLY A 78 -17.14 25.77 0.05
N SER A 79 -18.01 25.25 -0.82
CA SER A 79 -18.98 24.20 -0.45
C SER A 79 -18.32 22.83 -0.26
N PHE A 80 -17.15 22.60 -0.86
CA PHE A 80 -16.39 21.36 -0.75
C PHE A 80 -14.91 21.65 -0.44
N ALA A 81 -14.33 20.92 0.51
CA ALA A 81 -12.91 21.04 0.86
C ALA A 81 -12.23 19.67 0.78
N LEU A 82 -11.08 19.62 0.12
CA LEU A 82 -10.26 18.41 -0.02
C LEU A 82 -8.90 18.64 0.64
N GLU A 83 -8.54 17.77 1.58
CA GLU A 83 -7.20 17.72 2.18
C GLU A 83 -6.51 16.42 1.76
N LEU A 84 -5.36 16.53 1.11
CA LEU A 84 -4.53 15.40 0.71
C LEU A 84 -3.21 15.41 1.47
N LYS A 85 -2.87 14.27 2.07
CA LYS A 85 -1.62 14.07 2.80
C LYS A 85 -0.99 12.74 2.42
N ASP A 86 0.24 12.80 1.91
CA ASP A 86 1.00 11.59 1.60
C ASP A 86 1.41 10.88 2.90
N SER A 87 1.23 9.56 2.93
CA SER A 87 1.47 8.73 4.13
C SER A 87 2.79 7.96 4.06
N TYR A 88 3.03 7.25 2.96
CA TYR A 88 4.25 6.52 2.64
C TYR A 88 4.30 6.26 1.14
N TYR A 89 5.44 5.78 0.65
CA TYR A 89 5.68 5.54 -0.76
C TYR A 89 6.19 4.12 -1.01
N ASN A 90 6.16 3.69 -2.27
CA ASN A 90 6.65 2.39 -2.69
C ASN A 90 8.18 2.32 -2.53
N MET A 91 8.66 1.41 -1.70
CA MET A 91 10.09 1.26 -1.42
C MET A 91 10.92 0.81 -2.62
N LYS A 92 10.30 0.30 -3.70
CA LYS A 92 11.01 -0.16 -4.91
C LYS A 92 12.00 0.88 -5.45
N GLU A 93 11.68 2.18 -5.36
CA GLU A 93 12.56 3.28 -5.77
C GLU A 93 13.85 3.41 -4.93
N LYS A 94 13.89 2.73 -3.77
CA LYS A 94 14.94 2.83 -2.75
C LYS A 94 15.66 1.50 -2.50
N ILE A 95 15.28 0.43 -3.19
CA ILE A 95 15.91 -0.89 -3.04
C ILE A 95 16.83 -1.13 -4.22
N ASP A 96 18.12 -1.35 -3.92
CA ASP A 96 19.08 -1.82 -4.92
C ASP A 96 18.90 -3.32 -5.21
N LEU A 97 19.02 -3.69 -6.49
CA LEU A 97 18.76 -5.06 -6.94
C LEU A 97 19.67 -6.10 -6.25
N PHE A 98 20.92 -5.75 -5.93
CA PHE A 98 21.85 -6.69 -5.33
C PHE A 98 21.36 -7.24 -3.98
N ILE A 99 20.60 -6.45 -3.21
CA ILE A 99 20.03 -6.86 -1.91
C ILE A 99 18.96 -7.93 -2.12
N VAL A 100 18.09 -7.71 -3.13
CA VAL A 100 17.03 -8.64 -3.48
C VAL A 100 17.61 -9.93 -4.05
N GLU A 101 18.58 -9.82 -4.95
CA GLU A 101 19.25 -10.98 -5.54
C GLU A 101 20.02 -11.81 -4.51
N ALA A 102 20.65 -11.17 -3.51
CA ALA A 102 21.29 -11.88 -2.40
C ALA A 102 20.27 -12.68 -1.58
N ALA A 103 19.11 -12.09 -1.28
CA ALA A 103 18.02 -12.78 -0.61
C ALA A 103 17.48 -13.97 -1.43
N GLN A 104 17.31 -13.80 -2.75
CA GLN A 104 16.87 -14.88 -3.63
C GLN A 104 17.87 -16.05 -3.65
N ARG A 105 19.16 -15.76 -3.81
CA ARG A 105 20.22 -16.80 -3.78
C ARG A 105 20.28 -17.51 -2.43
N ALA A 106 20.10 -16.78 -1.32
CA ALA A 106 20.06 -17.36 0.02
C ALA A 106 18.85 -18.28 0.22
N MET A 107 17.69 -17.94 -0.35
CA MET A 107 16.52 -18.82 -0.37
C MET A 107 16.76 -20.09 -1.19
N GLU A 108 17.30 -19.93 -2.41
CA GLU A 108 17.56 -21.05 -3.32
C GLU A 108 18.58 -22.05 -2.73
N SER A 109 19.64 -21.56 -2.07
CA SER A 109 20.68 -22.40 -1.49
C SER A 109 20.18 -23.32 -0.36
N VAL A 110 19.08 -22.97 0.29
CA VAL A 110 18.43 -23.77 1.35
C VAL A 110 17.19 -24.51 0.84
N GLY A 111 16.99 -24.55 -0.47
CA GLY A 111 15.90 -25.27 -1.14
C GLY A 111 14.54 -24.58 -1.02
N VAL A 112 14.51 -23.25 -0.90
CA VAL A 112 13.28 -22.44 -0.90
C VAL A 112 13.18 -21.68 -2.21
N ASN A 113 12.08 -21.85 -2.94
CA ASN A 113 11.84 -21.09 -4.17
C ASN A 113 11.45 -19.64 -3.83
N PRO A 114 12.20 -18.63 -4.29
CA PRO A 114 11.85 -17.24 -4.02
C PRO A 114 10.52 -16.86 -4.67
N HIS A 115 9.66 -16.15 -3.93
CA HIS A 115 8.40 -15.63 -4.43
C HIS A 115 8.31 -14.13 -4.18
N LEU A 116 8.38 -13.34 -5.25
CA LEU A 116 8.29 -11.88 -5.18
C LEU A 116 6.82 -11.46 -5.31
N ALA A 117 6.23 -11.03 -4.19
CA ALA A 117 4.86 -10.53 -4.15
C ALA A 117 4.83 -9.03 -3.81
N PRO A 118 3.92 -8.24 -4.43
CA PRO A 118 3.71 -6.87 -4.01
C PRO A 118 3.07 -6.79 -2.62
N ILE A 119 3.53 -5.84 -1.82
CA ILE A 119 2.88 -5.52 -0.55
C ILE A 119 1.74 -4.53 -0.86
N ARG A 120 0.49 -4.97 -0.73
CA ARG A 120 -0.71 -4.14 -0.92
C ARG A 120 -1.00 -3.25 0.31
N GLY A 121 0.03 -2.62 0.83
CA GLY A 121 0.02 -1.89 2.10
C GLY A 121 1.38 -1.25 2.39
N GLY A 122 1.58 -0.86 3.65
CA GLY A 122 2.83 -0.26 4.12
C GLY A 122 3.52 -1.19 5.11
N THR A 123 4.85 -1.10 5.16
CA THR A 123 5.69 -1.76 6.17
C THR A 123 6.65 -0.77 6.79
N ASP A 124 7.21 -1.10 7.96
CA ASP A 124 8.31 -0.31 8.51
C ASP A 124 9.49 -0.26 7.54
N GLY A 125 9.79 -1.36 6.85
CA GLY A 125 10.81 -1.41 5.79
C GLY A 125 10.59 -0.35 4.69
N SER A 126 9.34 -0.09 4.31
CA SER A 126 9.02 0.97 3.34
C SER A 126 9.34 2.38 3.85
N ARG A 127 9.15 2.64 5.14
CA ARG A 127 9.51 3.93 5.76
C ARG A 127 11.02 4.05 5.97
N LEU A 128 11.65 2.99 6.47
CA LEU A 128 13.10 2.89 6.67
C LEU A 128 13.87 3.15 5.37
N SER A 129 13.38 2.60 4.25
CA SER A 129 14.00 2.78 2.93
C SER A 129 14.01 4.24 2.48
N TYR A 130 13.01 5.05 2.85
CA TYR A 130 12.98 6.48 2.53
C TYR A 130 13.81 7.35 3.48
N VAL A 131 14.22 6.83 4.65
CA VAL A 131 15.14 7.52 5.56
C VAL A 131 16.59 7.04 5.45
N GLY A 132 16.91 6.29 4.39
CA GLY A 132 18.28 5.90 4.04
C GLY A 132 18.69 4.48 4.43
N LEU A 133 17.76 3.63 4.85
CA LEU A 133 18.02 2.22 5.14
C LEU A 133 17.17 1.31 4.23
N PRO A 134 17.67 0.94 3.03
CA PRO A 134 17.00 0.00 2.13
C PRO A 134 16.64 -1.31 2.86
N CYS A 135 15.35 -1.58 2.98
CA CYS A 135 14.84 -2.62 3.89
C CYS A 135 13.71 -3.42 3.22
N PRO A 136 14.05 -4.42 2.37
CA PRO A 136 13.06 -5.35 1.84
C PRO A 136 12.52 -6.27 2.94
N ASN A 137 11.37 -6.88 2.71
CA ASN A 137 10.77 -7.81 3.66
C ASN A 137 11.07 -9.27 3.28
N LEU A 138 11.38 -10.11 4.27
CA LEU A 138 11.51 -11.56 4.11
C LEU A 138 10.28 -12.27 4.67
N CYS A 139 10.01 -13.48 4.18
CA CYS A 139 8.95 -14.32 4.73
C CYS A 139 9.27 -14.79 6.15
N THR A 140 8.23 -15.05 6.94
CA THR A 140 8.36 -15.64 8.29
C THR A 140 7.93 -17.11 8.34
N GLY A 141 7.27 -17.61 7.29
CA GLY A 141 6.65 -18.93 7.26
C GLY A 141 5.26 -18.99 7.90
N GLY A 142 4.77 -17.89 8.47
CA GLY A 142 3.44 -17.78 9.05
C GLY A 142 2.35 -17.48 8.02
N TYR A 143 1.11 -17.81 8.37
CA TYR A 143 -0.08 -17.63 7.55
C TYR A 143 -1.23 -17.03 8.36
N ASN A 144 -2.21 -16.45 7.67
CA ASN A 144 -3.46 -15.92 8.24
C ASN A 144 -3.27 -14.92 9.38
N PHE A 145 -2.27 -14.03 9.26
CA PHE A 145 -1.99 -12.98 10.24
C PHE A 145 -3.24 -12.16 10.60
N HIS A 146 -3.29 -11.67 11.85
CA HIS A 146 -4.36 -10.81 12.38
C HIS A 146 -5.71 -11.50 12.55
N GLY A 147 -5.73 -12.80 12.86
CA GLY A 147 -6.97 -13.53 13.06
C GLY A 147 -6.81 -14.75 13.97
N ARG A 148 -7.95 -15.26 14.42
CA ARG A 148 -8.02 -16.50 15.24
C ARG A 148 -7.50 -17.76 14.53
N TYR A 149 -7.24 -17.68 13.24
CA TYR A 149 -6.72 -18.76 12.39
C TYR A 149 -5.25 -18.54 12.01
N GLU A 150 -4.57 -17.59 12.66
CA GLU A 150 -3.13 -17.36 12.50
C GLU A 150 -2.35 -18.60 12.96
N PHE A 151 -1.40 -19.06 12.13
CA PHE A 151 -0.59 -20.23 12.45
C PHE A 151 0.77 -20.20 11.75
N ILE A 152 1.69 -21.03 12.26
CA ILE A 152 3.03 -21.23 11.70
C ILE A 152 3.52 -22.65 12.04
N SER A 153 4.22 -23.28 11.11
CA SER A 153 4.89 -24.58 11.33
C SER A 153 6.34 -24.39 11.76
N VAL A 154 6.84 -25.25 12.66
CA VAL A 154 8.23 -25.20 13.14
C VAL A 154 9.22 -25.37 11.97
N GLU A 155 8.92 -26.24 11.03
CA GLU A 155 9.75 -26.51 9.85
C GLU A 155 9.92 -25.26 8.97
N ALA A 156 8.87 -24.43 8.88
CA ALA A 156 8.94 -23.16 8.16
C ALA A 156 9.81 -22.15 8.91
N MET A 157 9.73 -22.11 10.25
CA MET A 157 10.60 -21.26 11.08
C MET A 157 12.07 -21.68 10.92
N GLU A 158 12.37 -22.97 10.94
CA GLU A 158 13.72 -23.50 10.71
C GLU A 158 14.26 -23.12 9.33
N LYS A 159 13.41 -23.17 8.29
CA LYS A 159 13.80 -22.70 6.95
C LYS A 159 14.12 -21.20 6.93
N VAL A 160 13.35 -20.38 7.62
CA VAL A 160 13.64 -18.93 7.73
C VAL A 160 14.98 -18.69 8.45
N VAL A 161 15.30 -19.43 9.50
CA VAL A 161 16.62 -19.36 10.16
C VAL A 161 17.74 -19.70 9.16
N ASN A 162 17.59 -20.78 8.39
CA ASN A 162 18.57 -21.16 7.38
C ASN A 162 18.74 -20.09 6.28
N ILE A 163 17.64 -19.46 5.84
CA ILE A 163 17.68 -18.32 4.90
C ILE A 163 18.51 -17.18 5.48
N LEU A 164 18.27 -16.80 6.74
CA LEU A 164 18.99 -15.71 7.39
C LEU A 164 20.49 -16.01 7.52
N GLN A 165 20.85 -17.25 7.90
CA GLN A 165 22.24 -17.68 7.96
C GLN A 165 22.92 -17.58 6.58
N ALA A 166 22.29 -18.15 5.54
CA ALA A 166 22.81 -18.09 4.18
C ALA A 166 22.95 -16.65 3.66
N LEU A 167 22.00 -15.78 4.00
CA LEU A 167 22.01 -14.38 3.59
C LEU A 167 23.17 -13.61 4.23
N VAL A 168 23.37 -13.75 5.54
CA VAL A 168 24.49 -13.09 6.23
C VAL A 168 25.82 -13.57 5.66
N THR A 169 26.00 -14.88 5.46
CA THR A 169 27.22 -15.44 4.88
C THR A 169 27.47 -14.94 3.46
N SER A 170 26.44 -14.66 2.66
CA SER A 170 26.59 -14.16 1.28
C SER A 170 27.26 -12.78 1.17
N PHE A 171 27.32 -12.02 2.26
CA PHE A 171 27.99 -10.72 2.32
C PHE A 171 29.38 -10.78 2.96
N VAL A 172 29.79 -11.95 3.45
CA VAL A 172 31.14 -12.17 3.98
C VAL A 172 32.05 -12.64 2.84
N PRO A 173 33.17 -11.97 2.56
CA PRO A 173 34.14 -12.44 1.58
C PRO A 173 34.62 -13.85 1.92
N ALA A 174 34.81 -14.70 0.90
CA ALA A 174 35.54 -15.94 1.10
C ALA A 174 37.00 -15.62 1.46
N GLU A 175 37.48 -16.17 2.58
CA GLU A 175 38.90 -16.16 2.96
C GLU A 175 39.76 -16.99 2.01
#